data_AF-A0A7J6X3I8-F1
#
_entry.id   AF-A0A7J6X3I8-F1
#
_cell.length_a   1.000
_cell.length_b   1.000
_cell.length_c   1.000
_cell.angle_alpha   90.00
_cell.angle_beta   90.00
_cell.angle_gamma   90.00
#
_symmetry.space_group_name_H-M   'P 1'
#
loop_
_entity.id
_entity.type
_entity.pdbx_description
1 polymer ?
#
loop_
_entity_poly.entity_id
_entity_poly.type
_entity_poly.pdbx_seq_one_letter_code
_entity_poly.pdbx_strand_id
1 'polypeptide(L)'
;MGVVAVPDEEGIARRFWIKFKKESVFAMYTPFVVCLASGNLDLDTFRHYIAQDVHFLKAFAQAYELAEDCADDDEDKALIREMRKSVIEELKMHSSFAQEWGLDPAKETSANSATVKYTEFLLATASGKVEDGKGVGKIATPFEKTKVAAYALGAMTPCMRLYAFLGKELRSLLDPNGGSHLYEKWIENYSSESFEASALRTENMLDKLSVSLTGEELEVIEKLYQRAMKLEIEFFSAQAIPQRTVIPLSTVLDSVRRRLAIFSDFDLTCTVVDSSAILAEIAILTAPKTNQNEPDNSLVRMSSSDLRNTWGVLSTQYTEEYEQCIESILPSEKATEFHYEGLCKALEQLCDFEKRANSRVVESGVLKGINKEDIKRAAERIKLQDGCTGFFQKIAKNEELNADTHVLSYCWCGDLIRSAFSSGGLNDLDIHANEFAYEGSISTGEIIKKVESPMDKVRVFREITDSDKENHLSVYIGDSVGDLLCLLEADVGIVIGSSESLRRLGSQFGVSFIPLFPGLVKKQKEFGENESSKWKGLSGTLYTVSSWAEIHALVLGPP
;
A
#
# COMPACT_ATOMS: atom_id res chain seq x y z
N MET A 1 -21.14 -5.99 0.18
CA MET A 1 -21.94 -6.03 1.42
C MET A 1 -21.17 -5.31 2.51
N GLY A 2 -21.84 -4.47 3.29
CA GLY A 2 -21.41 -3.92 4.59
C GLY A 2 -20.14 -3.05 4.59
N VAL A 3 -20.31 -1.72 4.50
CA VAL A 3 -19.39 -0.82 5.21
C VAL A 3 -19.47 -1.25 6.67
N VAL A 4 -18.41 -1.84 7.20
CA VAL A 4 -18.30 -2.06 8.64
C VAL A 4 -18.30 -0.66 9.23
N ALA A 5 -19.46 -0.24 9.75
CA ALA A 5 -19.51 0.89 10.64
C ALA A 5 -18.56 0.55 11.78
N VAL A 6 -17.45 1.29 11.87
CA VAL A 6 -16.55 1.21 13.01
C VAL A 6 -17.42 1.47 14.24
N PRO A 7 -17.45 0.57 15.24
CA PRO A 7 -18.32 0.73 16.39
C PRO A 7 -18.05 2.09 17.04
N ASP A 8 -19.11 2.77 17.48
CA ASP A 8 -19.08 4.03 18.23
C ASP A 8 -18.34 3.92 19.60
N GLU A 9 -17.78 2.74 19.91
CA GLU A 9 -17.01 2.43 21.12
C GLU A 9 -15.48 2.59 20.95
N GLU A 10 -14.95 2.81 19.74
CA GLU A 10 -13.51 3.08 19.54
C GLU A 10 -13.19 4.59 19.65
N GLY A 11 -12.28 4.95 20.55
CA GLY A 11 -11.80 6.33 20.75
C GLY A 11 -11.23 6.99 19.48
N ILE A 12 -11.22 8.32 19.44
CA ILE A 12 -10.81 9.08 18.26
C ILE A 12 -9.36 8.81 17.85
N ALA A 13 -8.48 8.53 18.82
CA ALA A 13 -7.07 8.25 18.57
C ALA A 13 -6.90 6.98 17.71
N ARG A 14 -7.62 5.91 18.06
CA ARG A 14 -7.63 4.65 17.31
C ARG A 14 -8.24 4.84 15.93
N ARG A 15 -9.33 5.60 15.82
CA ARG A 15 -9.95 5.94 14.53
C ARG A 15 -8.98 6.67 13.60
N PHE A 16 -8.23 7.64 14.12
CA PHE A 16 -7.21 8.35 13.34
C PHE A 16 -6.03 7.46 12.96
N TRP A 17 -5.54 6.63 13.87
CA TRP A 17 -4.48 5.66 13.55
C TRP A 17 -4.89 4.72 12.40
N ILE A 18 -6.12 4.18 12.43
CA ILE A 18 -6.65 3.33 11.35
C ILE A 18 -6.75 4.13 10.04
N LYS A 19 -7.27 5.37 10.11
CA LYS A 19 -7.46 6.24 8.94
C LYS A 19 -6.15 6.63 8.27
N PHE A 20 -5.10 6.87 9.04
CA PHE A 20 -3.77 7.30 8.57
C PHE A 20 -2.72 6.17 8.63
N LYS A 21 -3.18 4.92 8.62
CA LYS A 21 -2.28 3.74 8.58
C LYS A 21 -1.40 3.73 7.32
N LYS A 22 -1.84 4.35 6.24
CA LYS A 22 -1.07 4.51 5.01
C LYS A 22 0.23 5.29 5.27
N GLU A 23 0.17 6.34 6.08
CA GLU A 23 1.33 7.15 6.42
C GLU A 23 2.36 6.38 7.28
N SER A 24 1.91 5.46 8.15
CA SER A 24 2.86 4.62 8.91
C SER A 24 3.58 3.62 8.01
N VAL A 25 2.92 3.10 6.97
CA VAL A 25 3.56 2.32 5.91
C VAL A 25 4.63 3.15 5.21
N PHE A 26 4.32 4.38 4.79
CA PHE A 26 5.33 5.23 4.15
C PHE A 26 6.54 5.51 5.04
N ALA A 27 6.34 5.79 6.33
CA ALA A 27 7.44 5.99 7.27
C ALA A 27 8.33 4.73 7.38
N MET A 28 7.71 3.55 7.48
CA MET A 28 8.40 2.27 7.59
C MET A 28 9.27 1.95 6.37
N TYR A 29 8.82 2.33 5.17
CA TYR A 29 9.53 2.12 3.90
C TYR A 29 10.44 3.29 3.51
N THR A 30 10.71 4.24 4.41
CA THR A 30 11.77 5.22 4.16
C THR A 30 13.12 4.51 4.06
N PRO A 31 14.04 4.98 3.19
CA PRO A 31 15.36 4.37 3.10
C PRO A 31 16.11 4.35 4.45
N PHE A 32 15.89 5.36 5.30
CA PHE A 32 16.44 5.43 6.66
C PHE A 32 15.98 4.23 7.52
N VAL A 33 14.66 4.00 7.61
CA VAL A 33 14.11 2.92 8.45
C VAL A 33 14.50 1.55 7.90
N VAL A 34 14.51 1.36 6.57
CA VAL A 34 14.95 0.09 5.94
C VAL A 34 16.42 -0.21 6.25
N CYS A 35 17.31 0.79 6.15
CA CYS A 35 18.71 0.63 6.52
C CYS A 35 18.89 0.37 8.03
N LEU A 36 18.13 1.07 8.88
CA LEU A 36 18.15 0.87 10.34
C LEU A 36 17.72 -0.55 10.70
N ALA A 37 16.61 -1.03 10.11
CA ALA A 37 16.08 -2.37 10.29
C ALA A 37 17.03 -3.47 9.84
N SER A 38 17.82 -3.21 8.80
CA SER A 38 18.80 -4.16 8.26
C SER A 38 20.08 -4.25 9.09
N GLY A 39 20.28 -3.31 10.02
CA GLY A 39 21.48 -3.20 10.85
C GLY A 39 22.69 -2.58 10.15
N ASN A 40 22.55 -2.12 8.89
CA ASN A 40 23.66 -1.56 8.10
C ASN A 40 23.56 -0.05 7.82
N LEU A 41 22.62 0.66 8.44
CA LEU A 41 22.60 2.13 8.43
C LEU A 41 23.98 2.67 8.81
N ASP A 42 24.46 3.70 8.10
CA ASP A 42 25.68 4.39 8.45
C ASP A 42 25.57 5.02 9.84
N LEU A 43 26.63 4.87 10.63
CA LEU A 43 26.61 5.31 12.03
C LEU A 43 26.56 6.84 12.15
N ASP A 44 27.16 7.58 11.22
CA ASP A 44 27.10 9.04 11.23
C ASP A 44 25.72 9.56 10.80
N THR A 45 25.03 8.86 9.89
CA THR A 45 23.60 9.09 9.62
C THR A 45 22.75 8.88 10.87
N PHE A 46 22.94 7.77 11.59
CA PHE A 46 22.18 7.49 12.81
C PHE A 46 22.45 8.53 13.91
N ARG A 47 23.72 8.91 14.08
CA ARG A 47 24.16 9.99 14.97
C ARG A 47 23.49 11.32 14.63
N HIS A 48 23.42 11.68 13.36
CA HIS A 48 22.75 12.90 12.92
C HIS A 48 21.25 12.85 13.22
N TYR A 49 20.59 11.71 12.96
CA TYR A 49 19.19 11.49 13.33
C TYR A 49 18.95 11.74 14.83
N ILE A 50 19.76 11.17 15.72
CA ILE A 50 19.64 11.40 17.17
C ILE A 50 19.87 12.88 17.53
N ALA A 51 20.81 13.57 16.85
CA ALA A 51 21.04 14.99 17.06
C ALA A 51 19.83 15.86 16.64
N GLN A 52 19.13 15.48 15.57
CA GLN A 52 17.88 16.14 15.17
C GLN A 52 16.75 15.84 16.15
N ASP A 53 16.68 14.60 16.64
CA ASP A 53 15.67 14.15 17.60
C ASP A 53 15.79 14.87 18.95
N VAL A 54 16.99 15.28 19.37
CA VAL A 54 17.19 16.16 20.54
C VAL A 54 16.44 17.49 20.40
N HIS A 55 16.43 18.10 19.21
CA HIS A 55 15.64 19.34 18.98
C HIS A 55 14.15 19.06 19.02
N PHE A 56 13.74 17.92 18.45
CA PHE A 56 12.36 17.47 18.45
C PHE A 56 11.84 17.22 19.87
N LEU A 57 12.54 16.44 20.70
CA LEU A 57 12.16 16.15 22.08
C LEU A 57 12.12 17.41 22.97
N LYS A 58 12.99 18.40 22.73
CA LYS A 58 12.89 19.71 23.41
C LYS A 58 11.57 20.42 23.09
N ALA A 59 11.19 20.45 21.81
CA ALA A 59 9.91 21.02 21.39
C ALA A 59 8.72 20.20 21.92
N PHE A 60 8.84 18.87 21.95
CA PHE A 60 7.82 17.96 22.48
C PHE A 60 7.58 18.17 23.98
N ALA A 61 8.65 18.34 24.76
CA ALA A 61 8.55 18.68 26.19
C ALA A 61 7.89 20.06 26.42
N GLN A 62 8.21 21.06 25.59
CA GLN A 62 7.56 22.38 25.63
C GLN A 62 6.08 22.30 25.22
N ALA A 63 5.74 21.48 24.22
CA ALA A 63 4.35 21.29 23.81
C ALA A 63 3.51 20.67 24.92
N TYR A 64 4.05 19.70 25.66
CA TYR A 64 3.37 19.18 26.86
C TYR A 64 3.22 20.23 27.97
N GLU A 65 4.22 21.10 28.17
CA GLU A 65 4.11 22.19 29.13
C GLU A 65 2.98 23.16 28.77
N LEU A 66 2.89 23.55 27.51
CA LEU A 66 1.79 24.40 27.01
C LEU A 66 0.44 23.70 27.10
N ALA A 67 0.38 22.39 26.82
CA ALA A 67 -0.84 21.60 26.98
C ALA A 67 -1.27 21.49 28.45
N GLU A 68 -0.32 21.32 29.38
CA GLU A 68 -0.54 21.31 30.83
C GLU A 68 -1.14 22.64 31.28
N ASP A 69 -0.59 23.77 30.85
CA ASP A 69 -1.09 25.12 31.16
C ASP A 69 -2.51 25.38 30.60
N CYS A 70 -2.89 24.62 29.57
CA CYS A 70 -4.16 24.73 28.87
C CYS A 70 -5.23 23.73 29.35
N ALA A 71 -4.85 22.69 30.09
CA ALA A 71 -5.79 21.75 30.68
C ALA A 71 -6.58 22.41 31.82
N ASP A 72 -7.85 22.02 31.99
CA ASP A 72 -8.73 22.61 33.03
C ASP A 72 -8.60 21.84 34.36
N ASP A 73 -8.69 20.51 34.27
CA ASP A 73 -8.68 19.60 35.41
C ASP A 73 -7.27 19.31 35.97
N ASP A 74 -7.14 19.25 37.30
CA ASP A 74 -5.85 19.05 37.96
C ASP A 74 -5.31 17.61 37.79
N GLU A 75 -6.18 16.62 37.62
CA GLU A 75 -5.76 15.25 37.28
C GLU A 75 -5.21 15.21 35.84
N ASP A 76 -5.86 15.89 34.91
CA ASP A 76 -5.38 16.00 33.52
C ASP A 76 -4.01 16.68 33.46
N LYS A 77 -3.82 17.78 34.20
CA LYS A 77 -2.52 18.43 34.34
C LYS A 77 -1.46 17.50 34.92
N ALA A 78 -1.81 16.72 35.94
CA ALA A 78 -0.87 15.78 36.56
C ALA A 78 -0.42 14.71 35.56
N LEU A 79 -1.35 14.14 34.80
CA LEU A 79 -1.06 13.15 33.76
C LEU A 79 -0.21 13.74 32.61
N ILE A 80 -0.53 14.94 32.13
CA ILE A 80 0.28 15.63 31.11
C ILE A 80 1.70 15.92 31.62
N ARG A 81 1.83 16.32 32.88
CA ARG A 81 3.13 16.54 33.53
C ARG A 81 3.95 15.26 33.63
N GLU A 82 3.32 14.12 33.89
CA GLU A 82 4.00 12.82 33.86
C GLU A 82 4.50 12.47 32.46
N MET A 83 3.68 12.69 31.42
CA MET A 83 4.11 12.49 30.03
C MET A 83 5.30 13.40 29.68
N ARG A 84 5.27 14.67 30.10
CA ARG A 84 6.40 15.60 29.95
C ARG A 84 7.67 15.09 30.65
N LYS A 85 7.57 14.53 31.86
CA LYS A 85 8.72 13.96 32.57
C LYS A 85 9.35 12.80 31.81
N SER A 86 8.55 11.89 31.27
CA SER A 86 9.05 10.77 30.46
C SER A 86 9.87 11.24 29.26
N VAL A 87 9.41 12.26 28.55
CA VAL A 87 10.14 12.86 27.41
C VAL A 87 11.47 13.49 27.86
N ILE A 88 11.48 14.17 29.01
CA ILE A 88 12.71 14.76 29.56
C ILE A 88 13.70 13.67 29.98
N GLU A 89 13.22 12.52 30.45
CA GLU A 89 14.06 11.36 30.77
C GLU A 89 14.64 10.72 29.49
N GLU A 90 13.84 10.58 28.44
CA GLU A 90 14.29 10.12 27.12
C GLU A 90 15.34 11.07 26.52
N LEU A 91 15.11 12.38 26.58
CA LEU A 91 16.08 13.39 26.14
C LEU A 91 17.43 13.26 26.87
N LYS A 92 17.42 12.96 28.18
CA LYS A 92 18.64 12.69 28.95
C LYS A 92 19.33 11.41 28.47
N MET A 93 18.56 10.36 28.17
CA MET A 93 19.07 9.10 27.64
C MET A 93 19.73 9.29 26.26
N HIS A 94 19.08 10.00 25.33
CA HIS A 94 19.66 10.35 24.03
C HIS A 94 20.91 11.22 24.17
N SER A 95 20.91 12.16 25.11
CA SER A 95 22.10 12.97 25.41
C SER A 95 23.26 12.11 25.93
N SER A 96 22.99 11.09 26.75
CA SER A 96 24.04 10.14 27.19
C SER A 96 24.55 9.26 26.05
N PHE A 97 23.69 8.76 25.16
CA PHE A 97 24.13 8.00 23.99
C PHE A 97 24.95 8.85 23.02
N ALA A 98 24.54 10.10 22.79
CA ALA A 98 25.28 11.05 21.98
C ALA A 98 26.71 11.26 22.53
N GLN A 99 26.84 11.44 23.85
CA GLN A 99 28.15 11.55 24.50
C GLN A 99 28.99 10.26 24.39
N GLU A 100 28.39 9.09 24.63
CA GLU A 100 29.06 7.79 24.49
C GLU A 100 29.57 7.54 23.06
N TRP A 101 28.87 8.06 22.05
CA TRP A 101 29.23 7.91 20.64
C TRP A 101 30.12 9.02 20.10
N GLY A 102 30.61 9.91 20.95
CA GLY A 102 31.55 10.98 20.58
C GLY A 102 30.91 12.16 19.86
N LEU A 103 29.57 12.30 19.91
CA LEU A 103 28.90 13.53 19.54
C LEU A 103 28.99 14.49 20.72
N ASP A 104 29.52 15.69 20.48
CA ASP A 104 29.51 16.76 21.47
C ASP A 104 28.12 17.43 21.44
N PRO A 105 27.28 17.29 22.48
CA PRO A 105 25.98 17.95 22.54
C PRO A 105 26.09 19.48 22.53
N ALA A 106 27.27 20.03 22.84
CA ALA A 106 27.57 21.47 22.79
C ALA A 106 27.97 21.96 21.39
N LYS A 107 28.35 21.07 20.47
CA LYS A 107 28.37 21.38 19.03
C LYS A 107 26.96 21.22 18.49
N GLU A 108 26.14 22.24 18.75
CA GLU A 108 24.76 22.32 18.30
C GLU A 108 24.70 22.09 16.78
N THR A 109 24.29 20.88 16.37
CA THR A 109 24.01 20.61 14.96
C THR A 109 22.74 21.39 14.64
N SER A 110 22.80 22.32 13.71
CA SER A 110 21.63 23.10 13.32
C SER A 110 20.48 22.17 12.92
N ALA A 111 19.28 22.46 13.41
CA ALA A 111 18.09 21.70 13.01
C ALA A 111 17.92 21.79 11.48
N ASN A 112 17.69 20.64 10.84
CA ASN A 112 17.44 20.60 9.41
C ASN A 112 16.03 21.13 9.09
N SER A 113 15.73 21.37 7.81
CA SER A 113 14.44 21.96 7.43
C SER A 113 13.23 21.13 7.85
N ALA A 114 13.30 19.80 7.86
CA ALA A 114 12.19 18.95 8.26
C ALA A 114 11.95 19.04 9.78
N THR A 115 13.03 18.99 10.57
CA THR A 115 12.98 19.16 12.03
C THR A 115 12.43 20.53 12.42
N VAL A 116 12.88 21.61 11.74
CA VAL A 116 12.34 22.96 11.97
C VAL A 116 10.85 23.03 11.66
N LYS A 117 10.43 22.56 10.47
CA LYS A 117 9.01 22.54 10.09
C LYS A 117 8.14 21.81 11.10
N TYR A 118 8.61 20.67 11.59
CA TYR A 118 7.84 19.85 12.53
C TYR A 118 7.77 20.52 13.92
N THR A 119 8.91 20.96 14.45
CA THR A 119 8.94 21.63 15.76
C THR A 119 8.16 22.94 15.77
N GLU A 120 8.21 23.74 14.69
CA GLU A 120 7.40 24.94 14.54
C GLU A 120 5.90 24.62 14.48
N PHE A 121 5.50 23.62 13.69
CA PHE A 121 4.10 23.16 13.63
C PHE A 121 3.58 22.74 15.00
N LEU A 122 4.37 21.93 15.72
CA LEU A 122 3.98 21.42 17.03
C LEU A 122 3.84 22.55 18.06
N LEU A 123 4.82 23.43 18.15
CA LEU A 123 4.80 24.56 19.09
C LEU A 123 3.73 25.59 18.72
N ALA A 124 3.50 25.85 17.43
CA ALA A 124 2.41 26.70 16.98
C ALA A 124 1.06 26.13 17.43
N THR A 125 0.82 24.83 17.19
CA THR A 125 -0.39 24.12 17.61
C THR A 125 -0.58 24.17 19.13
N ALA A 126 0.47 23.87 19.90
CA ALA A 126 0.42 23.88 21.36
C ALA A 126 0.24 25.31 21.94
N SER A 127 0.64 26.35 21.21
CA SER A 127 0.36 27.75 21.56
C SER A 127 -1.03 28.24 21.12
N GLY A 128 -1.84 27.38 20.51
CA GLY A 128 -3.19 27.68 20.01
C GLY A 128 -3.25 28.30 18.61
N LYS A 129 -2.14 28.36 17.88
CA LYS A 129 -2.08 28.87 16.50
C LYS A 129 -2.34 27.73 15.51
N VAL A 130 -3.61 27.52 15.17
CA VAL A 130 -4.05 26.50 14.19
C VAL A 130 -4.55 27.18 12.90
N GLU A 131 -3.98 26.82 11.75
CA GLU A 131 -4.11 27.52 10.45
C GLU A 131 -5.38 27.21 9.62
N ASP A 132 -6.50 26.84 10.23
CA ASP A 132 -7.71 26.44 9.47
C ASP A 132 -8.64 27.61 9.06
N GLY A 133 -8.10 28.81 8.80
CA GLY A 133 -8.87 29.96 8.32
C GLY A 133 -9.82 30.62 9.34
N LYS A 134 -10.04 29.97 10.48
CA LYS A 134 -10.53 30.54 11.73
C LYS A 134 -9.62 30.00 12.83
N GLY A 135 -8.45 30.62 13.02
CA GLY A 135 -7.63 30.29 14.19
C GLY A 135 -8.51 30.33 15.44
N VAL A 136 -8.12 29.60 16.49
CA VAL A 136 -8.62 29.92 17.82
C VAL A 136 -8.39 31.43 17.94
N GLY A 137 -9.46 32.21 18.10
CA GLY A 137 -9.34 33.66 18.18
C GLY A 137 -8.44 34.05 19.35
N LYS A 138 -8.44 35.31 19.74
CA LYS A 138 -7.81 35.69 21.01
C LYS A 138 -8.38 34.78 22.12
N ILE A 139 -7.58 33.86 22.67
CA ILE A 139 -8.01 32.88 23.68
C ILE A 139 -8.67 33.67 24.81
N ALA A 140 -10.00 33.61 24.89
CA ALA A 140 -10.80 34.48 25.73
C ALA A 140 -11.43 33.73 26.91
N THR A 141 -11.58 32.42 26.80
CA THR A 141 -12.30 31.60 27.79
C THR A 141 -11.51 30.36 28.24
N PRO A 142 -11.74 29.85 29.47
CA PRO A 142 -11.18 28.57 29.93
C PRO A 142 -11.52 27.39 29.00
N PHE A 143 -12.72 27.39 28.41
CA PHE A 143 -13.14 26.35 27.45
C PHE A 143 -12.29 26.36 26.16
N GLU A 144 -11.85 27.53 25.70
CA GLU A 144 -10.93 27.63 24.55
C GLU A 144 -9.52 27.14 24.90
N LYS A 145 -9.11 27.19 26.18
CA LYS A 145 -7.82 26.62 26.61
C LYS A 145 -7.83 25.10 26.55
N THR A 146 -8.88 24.44 27.07
CA THR A 146 -8.96 22.97 27.04
C THR A 146 -8.89 22.41 25.61
N LYS A 147 -9.45 23.12 24.63
CA LYS A 147 -9.32 22.77 23.21
C LYS A 147 -7.87 22.78 22.72
N VAL A 148 -7.07 23.76 23.15
CA VAL A 148 -5.65 23.85 22.79
C VAL A 148 -4.88 22.65 23.35
N ALA A 149 -5.19 22.20 24.56
CA ALA A 149 -4.61 20.96 25.09
C ALA A 149 -4.98 19.74 24.22
N ALA A 150 -6.24 19.61 23.83
CA ALA A 150 -6.68 18.54 22.92
C ALA A 150 -5.98 18.61 21.55
N TYR A 151 -5.80 19.81 20.98
CA TYR A 151 -5.10 20.02 19.71
C TYR A 151 -3.61 19.69 19.79
N ALA A 152 -2.95 20.09 20.88
CA ALA A 152 -1.55 19.73 21.15
C ALA A 152 -1.40 18.22 21.22
N LEU A 153 -2.23 17.54 22.03
CA LEU A 153 -2.24 16.08 22.11
C LEU A 153 -2.56 15.43 20.76
N GLY A 154 -3.48 16.00 19.98
CA GLY A 154 -3.80 15.57 18.61
C GLY A 154 -2.59 15.56 17.68
N ALA A 155 -1.72 16.57 17.77
CA ALA A 155 -0.49 16.67 17.01
C ALA A 155 0.65 15.80 17.56
N MET A 156 0.61 15.39 18.84
CA MET A 156 1.66 14.61 19.52
C MET A 156 1.41 13.10 19.50
N THR A 157 0.16 12.67 19.62
CA THR A 157 -0.25 11.26 19.59
C THR A 157 0.30 10.44 18.42
N PRO A 158 0.27 10.91 17.15
CA PRO A 158 0.78 10.11 16.03
C PRO A 158 2.25 9.75 16.16
N CYS A 159 3.10 10.63 16.69
CA CYS A 159 4.52 10.35 16.96
C CYS A 159 4.66 9.15 17.90
N MET A 160 4.01 9.21 19.07
CA MET A 160 4.09 8.15 20.08
C MET A 160 3.62 6.80 19.54
N ARG A 161 2.50 6.80 18.82
CA ARG A 161 1.95 5.57 18.22
C ARG A 161 2.81 5.05 17.08
N LEU A 162 3.34 5.91 16.21
CA LEU A 162 4.20 5.52 15.09
C LEU A 162 5.49 4.86 15.57
N TYR A 163 6.17 5.43 16.57
CA TYR A 163 7.39 4.84 17.12
C TYR A 163 7.13 3.49 17.81
N ALA A 164 6.02 3.35 18.54
CA ALA A 164 5.62 2.07 19.12
C ALA A 164 5.34 1.01 18.04
N PHE A 165 4.69 1.41 16.94
CA PHE A 165 4.46 0.56 15.78
C PHE A 165 5.77 0.14 15.11
N LEU A 166 6.63 1.09 14.74
CA LEU A 166 7.93 0.81 14.12
C LEU A 166 8.79 -0.10 14.99
N GLY A 167 8.89 0.21 16.29
CA GLY A 167 9.63 -0.63 17.24
C GLY A 167 9.21 -2.10 17.18
N LYS A 168 7.90 -2.37 17.23
CA LYS A 168 7.35 -3.74 17.15
C LYS A 168 7.64 -4.42 15.81
N GLU A 169 7.43 -3.71 14.70
CA GLU A 169 7.72 -4.25 13.37
C GLU A 169 9.21 -4.61 13.24
N LEU A 170 10.11 -3.72 13.67
CA LEU A 170 11.56 -3.95 13.59
C LEU A 170 12.05 -5.03 14.55
N ARG A 171 11.47 -5.15 15.76
CA ARG A 171 11.82 -6.20 16.73
C ARG A 171 11.57 -7.59 16.17
N SER A 172 10.55 -7.76 15.32
CA SER A 172 10.23 -9.03 14.66
C SER A 172 11.31 -9.49 13.66
N LEU A 173 12.19 -8.58 13.23
CA LEU A 173 13.25 -8.83 12.24
C LEU A 173 14.61 -9.13 12.87
N LEU A 174 14.77 -8.95 14.19
CA LEU A 174 16.02 -9.26 14.87
C LEU A 174 16.25 -10.77 14.88
N ASP A 175 17.45 -11.19 14.47
CA ASP A 175 17.86 -12.60 14.51
C ASP A 175 18.34 -12.95 15.92
N PRO A 176 17.64 -13.83 16.67
CA PRO A 176 18.05 -14.22 18.02
C PRO A 176 19.39 -14.97 18.06
N ASN A 177 19.82 -15.53 16.92
CA ASN A 177 21.05 -16.30 16.78
C ASN A 177 22.12 -15.56 15.97
N GLY A 178 21.82 -14.34 15.52
CA GLY A 178 22.72 -13.50 14.74
C GLY A 178 23.77 -12.82 15.62
N GLY A 179 24.81 -12.26 14.99
CA GLY A 179 25.73 -11.34 15.68
C GLY A 179 25.00 -10.09 16.20
N SER A 180 25.70 -9.27 17.00
CA SER A 180 25.12 -8.05 17.59
C SER A 180 24.57 -7.09 16.53
N HIS A 181 23.29 -6.74 16.64
CA HIS A 181 22.64 -5.73 15.78
C HIS A 181 22.96 -4.33 16.32
N LEU A 182 23.58 -3.48 15.50
CA LEU A 182 24.12 -2.18 15.95
C LEU A 182 23.07 -1.28 16.62
N TYR A 183 21.82 -1.34 16.15
CA TYR A 183 20.70 -0.52 16.62
C TYR A 183 19.72 -1.26 17.56
N GLU A 184 20.11 -2.42 18.09
CA GLU A 184 19.24 -3.26 18.92
C GLU A 184 18.62 -2.51 20.10
N LYS A 185 19.43 -1.73 20.85
CA LYS A 185 18.94 -0.97 22.00
C LYS A 185 17.83 0.02 21.64
N TRP A 186 17.95 0.67 20.48
CA TRP A 186 16.93 1.60 19.99
C TRP A 186 15.64 0.85 19.68
N ILE A 187 15.73 -0.29 18.98
CA ILE A 187 14.59 -1.14 18.65
C ILE A 187 13.92 -1.71 19.92
N GLU A 188 14.71 -2.15 20.90
CA GLU A 188 14.21 -2.65 22.19
C GLU A 188 13.47 -1.58 22.98
N ASN A 189 13.95 -0.34 22.98
CA ASN A 189 13.28 0.75 23.67
C ASN A 189 11.87 0.99 23.12
N TYR A 190 11.74 1.18 21.80
CA TYR A 190 10.45 1.50 21.17
C TYR A 190 9.51 0.30 21.02
N SER A 191 10.05 -0.93 21.06
CA SER A 191 9.23 -2.16 21.10
C SER A 191 8.80 -2.58 22.51
N SER A 192 9.28 -1.90 23.56
CA SER A 192 9.01 -2.25 24.94
C SER A 192 7.55 -2.05 25.36
N GLU A 193 7.09 -2.85 26.32
CA GLU A 193 5.76 -2.68 26.93
C GLU A 193 5.62 -1.30 27.62
N SER A 194 6.71 -0.75 28.16
CA SER A 194 6.72 0.60 28.74
C SER A 194 6.48 1.70 27.71
N PHE A 195 7.05 1.57 26.51
CA PHE A 195 6.81 2.55 25.44
C PHE A 195 5.40 2.42 24.87
N GLU A 196 4.90 1.19 24.67
CA GLU A 196 3.51 0.94 24.29
C GLU A 196 2.52 1.53 25.31
N ALA A 197 2.77 1.35 26.61
CA ALA A 197 1.94 1.94 27.67
C ALA A 197 1.97 3.48 27.64
N SER A 198 3.09 4.09 27.23
CA SER A 198 3.21 5.54 27.06
C SER A 198 2.40 6.03 25.86
N ALA A 199 2.47 5.33 24.72
CA ALA A 199 1.65 5.63 23.55
C ALA A 199 0.14 5.52 23.87
N LEU A 200 -0.28 4.43 24.53
CA LEU A 200 -1.67 4.26 24.98
C LEU A 200 -2.11 5.36 25.96
N ARG A 201 -1.22 5.84 26.83
CA ARG A 201 -1.53 6.95 27.74
C ARG A 201 -1.81 8.24 27.00
N THR A 202 -1.00 8.56 25.98
CA THR A 202 -1.20 9.74 25.13
C THR A 202 -2.52 9.63 24.34
N GLU A 203 -2.85 8.45 23.81
CA GLU A 203 -4.12 8.20 23.12
C GLU A 203 -5.34 8.34 24.04
N ASN A 204 -5.30 7.73 25.22
CA ASN A 204 -6.36 7.84 26.21
C ASN A 204 -6.57 9.28 26.68
N MET A 205 -5.49 10.07 26.81
CA MET A 205 -5.58 11.49 27.12
C MET A 205 -6.24 12.26 25.97
N LEU A 206 -5.85 12.00 24.72
CA LEU A 206 -6.48 12.62 23.56
C LEU A 206 -7.98 12.29 23.50
N ASP A 207 -8.36 11.03 23.72
CA ASP A 207 -9.75 10.60 23.75
C ASP A 207 -10.52 11.31 24.86
N LYS A 208 -9.96 11.38 26.08
CA LYS A 208 -10.57 12.07 27.23
C LYS A 208 -10.80 13.56 26.95
N LEU A 209 -9.78 14.27 26.45
CA LEU A 209 -9.86 15.70 26.15
C LEU A 209 -10.81 16.02 24.99
N SER A 210 -11.16 15.02 24.18
CA SER A 210 -11.99 15.19 22.99
C SER A 210 -13.49 14.92 23.20
N VAL A 211 -13.88 14.39 24.38
CA VAL A 211 -15.29 14.04 24.68
C VAL A 211 -16.25 15.21 24.56
N SER A 212 -15.81 16.43 24.91
CA SER A 212 -16.65 17.63 24.92
C SER A 212 -16.57 18.46 23.64
N LEU A 213 -15.79 18.01 22.65
CA LEU A 213 -15.56 18.74 21.41
C LEU A 213 -16.69 18.50 20.40
N THR A 214 -16.94 19.53 19.59
CA THR A 214 -17.86 19.49 18.46
C THR A 214 -17.26 18.74 17.26
N GLY A 215 -18.09 18.34 16.30
CA GLY A 215 -17.62 17.69 15.08
C GLY A 215 -16.57 18.51 14.30
N GLU A 216 -16.76 19.83 14.20
CA GLU A 216 -15.78 20.72 13.55
C GLU A 216 -14.43 20.73 14.28
N GLU A 217 -14.44 20.66 15.60
CA GLU A 217 -13.21 20.64 16.41
C GLU A 217 -12.49 19.29 16.34
N LEU A 218 -13.23 18.19 16.22
CA LEU A 218 -12.66 16.86 15.97
C LEU A 218 -12.04 16.78 14.57
N GLU A 219 -12.62 17.43 13.56
CA GLU A 219 -12.03 17.54 12.22
C GLU A 219 -10.70 18.32 12.24
N VAL A 220 -10.57 19.33 13.11
CA VAL A 220 -9.30 20.03 13.32
C VAL A 220 -8.24 19.08 13.89
N ILE A 221 -8.58 18.30 14.93
CA ILE A 221 -7.66 17.30 15.49
C ILE A 221 -7.25 16.28 14.43
N GLU A 222 -8.19 15.82 13.60
CA GLU A 222 -7.90 14.89 12.51
C GLU A 222 -6.83 15.45 11.55
N LYS A 223 -6.99 16.72 11.13
CA LYS A 223 -6.01 17.38 10.25
C LYS A 223 -4.66 17.57 10.91
N LEU A 224 -4.63 17.91 12.20
CA LEU A 224 -3.40 18.04 12.98
C LEU A 224 -2.68 16.68 13.07
N TYR A 225 -3.42 15.62 13.36
CA TYR A 225 -2.91 14.26 13.41
C TYR A 225 -2.33 13.85 12.05
N GLN A 226 -3.06 14.10 10.95
CA GLN A 226 -2.57 13.82 9.61
C GLN A 226 -1.32 14.63 9.27
N ARG A 227 -1.27 15.91 9.64
CA ARG A 227 -0.11 16.78 9.37
C ARG A 227 1.12 16.27 10.13
N ALA A 228 0.97 15.87 11.39
CA ALA A 228 2.05 15.27 12.16
C ALA A 228 2.55 13.98 11.51
N MET A 229 1.68 13.06 11.09
CA MET A 229 2.08 11.85 10.36
C MET A 229 2.88 12.14 9.08
N LYS A 230 2.51 13.19 8.32
CA LYS A 230 3.28 13.63 7.14
C LYS A 230 4.64 14.20 7.52
N LEU A 231 4.71 14.97 8.60
CA LEU A 231 5.96 15.55 9.10
C LEU A 231 6.91 14.48 9.66
N GLU A 232 6.40 13.39 10.24
CA GLU A 232 7.20 12.20 10.61
C GLU A 232 7.88 11.59 9.38
N ILE A 233 7.12 11.39 8.30
CA ILE A 233 7.67 10.87 7.03
C ILE A 233 8.73 11.84 6.48
N GLU A 234 8.46 13.15 6.49
CA GLU A 234 9.43 14.18 6.09
C GLU A 234 10.70 14.11 6.97
N PHE A 235 10.56 13.90 8.28
CA PHE A 235 11.67 13.80 9.22
C PHE A 235 12.56 12.59 8.94
N PHE A 236 11.99 11.40 8.73
CA PHE A 236 12.75 10.22 8.33
C PHE A 236 13.37 10.35 6.93
N SER A 237 12.65 10.97 5.98
CA SER A 237 13.11 11.13 4.59
C SER A 237 14.23 12.17 4.46
N ALA A 238 14.32 13.14 5.39
CA ALA A 238 15.35 14.17 5.38
C ALA A 238 16.72 13.69 5.88
N GLN A 239 16.82 12.47 6.41
CA GLN A 239 18.10 11.92 6.87
C GLN A 239 19.02 11.65 5.67
N ALA A 240 20.25 12.16 5.73
CA ALA A 240 21.23 11.94 4.68
C ALA A 240 21.74 10.50 4.74
N ILE A 241 21.63 9.77 3.63
CA ILE A 241 22.04 8.36 3.54
C ILE A 241 23.14 8.26 2.48
N PRO A 242 24.43 8.25 2.88
CA PRO A 242 25.55 8.23 1.94
C PRO A 242 25.75 6.85 1.30
N GLN A 243 25.28 5.79 1.96
CA GLN A 243 25.31 4.43 1.43
C GLN A 243 24.25 4.21 0.35
N ARG A 244 24.43 3.16 -0.44
CA ARG A 244 23.41 2.71 -1.39
C ARG A 244 22.25 2.03 -0.66
N THR A 245 21.05 2.25 -1.19
CA THR A 245 19.80 1.69 -0.66
C THR A 245 19.13 0.81 -1.72
N VAL A 246 18.29 -0.13 -1.29
CA VAL A 246 17.45 -0.94 -2.21
C VAL A 246 16.09 -0.31 -2.51
N ILE A 247 15.82 0.87 -1.94
CA ILE A 247 14.55 1.60 -2.01
C ILE A 247 14.81 3.12 -2.03
N PRO A 248 13.97 3.92 -2.71
CA PRO A 248 12.95 3.49 -3.68
C PRO A 248 13.55 2.98 -4.99
N LEU A 249 12.89 2.02 -5.65
CA LEU A 249 13.39 1.43 -6.90
C LEU A 249 13.66 2.50 -7.97
N SER A 250 12.87 3.58 -7.99
CA SER A 250 13.08 4.75 -8.85
C SER A 250 14.44 5.42 -8.68
N THR A 251 15.02 5.46 -7.47
CA THR A 251 16.35 6.08 -7.22
C THR A 251 17.50 5.07 -7.31
N VAL A 252 17.23 3.77 -7.13
CA VAL A 252 18.24 2.70 -7.27
C VAL A 252 18.78 2.60 -8.70
N LEU A 253 18.04 3.11 -9.68
CA LEU A 253 18.34 2.96 -11.11
C LEU A 253 19.44 3.90 -11.64
N ASP A 254 20.13 4.68 -10.81
CA ASP A 254 21.06 5.72 -11.30
C ASP A 254 22.51 5.21 -11.53
N SER A 255 22.74 4.71 -12.75
CA SER A 255 23.87 5.04 -13.62
C SER A 255 23.78 4.16 -14.87
N VAL A 256 23.37 4.79 -15.99
CA VAL A 256 23.27 4.23 -17.35
C VAL A 256 21.95 3.47 -17.67
N ARG A 257 20.93 4.23 -18.08
CA ARG A 257 19.87 3.81 -19.03
C ARG A 257 18.95 2.65 -18.62
N ARG A 258 18.70 2.41 -17.33
CA ARG A 258 17.73 1.37 -16.95
C ARG A 258 16.28 1.86 -16.96
N ARG A 259 15.40 1.14 -17.64
CA ARG A 259 13.96 1.41 -17.76
C ARG A 259 13.20 0.58 -16.72
N LEU A 260 12.25 1.19 -16.02
CA LEU A 260 11.40 0.51 -15.05
C LEU A 260 10.10 0.06 -15.73
N ALA A 261 9.94 -1.24 -15.95
CA ALA A 261 8.73 -1.79 -16.56
C ALA A 261 7.79 -2.33 -15.48
N ILE A 262 6.65 -1.66 -15.29
CA ILE A 262 5.66 -1.96 -14.27
C ILE A 262 4.47 -2.63 -14.93
N PHE A 263 4.16 -3.84 -14.46
CA PHE A 263 3.06 -4.64 -14.93
C PHE A 263 2.08 -4.83 -13.77
N SER A 264 0.79 -4.73 -14.06
CA SER A 264 -0.26 -5.04 -13.10
C SER A 264 -1.33 -5.89 -13.76
N ASP A 265 -1.81 -6.89 -13.03
CA ASP A 265 -3.13 -7.42 -13.30
C ASP A 265 -4.21 -6.36 -12.97
N PHE A 266 -5.41 -6.55 -13.52
CA PHE A 266 -6.53 -5.66 -13.30
C PHE A 266 -7.51 -6.17 -12.24
N ASP A 267 -7.91 -7.44 -12.33
CA ASP A 267 -9.04 -7.97 -11.60
C ASP A 267 -8.64 -8.31 -10.17
N LEU A 268 -9.31 -7.71 -9.17
CA LEU A 268 -8.98 -7.84 -7.74
C LEU A 268 -7.61 -7.28 -7.31
N THR A 269 -6.66 -7.17 -8.24
CA THR A 269 -5.39 -6.45 -8.11
C THR A 269 -5.59 -4.93 -8.14
N CYS A 270 -6.20 -4.40 -9.20
CA CYS A 270 -6.53 -2.98 -9.33
C CYS A 270 -7.97 -2.68 -8.90
N THR A 271 -8.92 -3.56 -9.22
CA THR A 271 -10.33 -3.39 -8.88
C THR A 271 -10.68 -4.03 -7.54
N VAL A 272 -11.80 -3.63 -6.93
CA VAL A 272 -12.36 -4.32 -5.75
C VAL A 272 -13.39 -5.40 -6.11
N VAL A 273 -13.78 -5.46 -7.39
CA VAL A 273 -14.74 -6.43 -7.94
C VAL A 273 -14.22 -6.91 -9.28
N ASP A 274 -14.39 -8.20 -9.53
CA ASP A 274 -14.03 -8.86 -10.78
C ASP A 274 -14.76 -8.25 -12.01
N SER A 275 -14.02 -8.03 -13.09
CA SER A 275 -14.54 -7.43 -14.33
C SER A 275 -15.60 -8.28 -15.02
N SER A 276 -15.54 -9.60 -14.93
CA SER A 276 -16.54 -10.50 -15.52
C SER A 276 -17.90 -10.31 -14.85
N ALA A 277 -17.92 -10.16 -13.53
CA ALA A 277 -19.15 -9.86 -12.76
C ALA A 277 -19.73 -8.49 -13.13
N ILE A 278 -18.87 -7.50 -13.36
CA ILE A 278 -19.29 -6.16 -13.81
C ILE A 278 -19.93 -6.24 -15.20
N LEU A 279 -19.29 -6.93 -16.14
CA LEU A 279 -19.82 -7.12 -17.50
C LEU A 279 -21.16 -7.87 -17.51
N ALA A 280 -21.30 -8.90 -16.68
CA ALA A 280 -22.56 -9.62 -16.49
C ALA A 280 -23.66 -8.72 -15.92
N GLU A 281 -23.35 -7.90 -14.91
CA GLU A 281 -24.31 -6.96 -14.32
C GLU A 281 -24.75 -5.91 -15.34
N ILE A 282 -23.83 -5.37 -16.15
CA ILE A 282 -24.16 -4.47 -17.26
C ILE A 282 -25.12 -5.16 -18.22
N ALA A 283 -24.83 -6.41 -18.60
CA ALA A 283 -25.70 -7.19 -19.48
C ALA A 283 -27.12 -7.32 -18.92
N ILE A 284 -27.24 -7.66 -17.63
CA ILE A 284 -28.51 -7.88 -16.93
C ILE A 284 -29.33 -6.59 -16.80
N LEU A 285 -28.68 -5.47 -16.45
CA LEU A 285 -29.34 -4.18 -16.21
C LEU A 285 -29.78 -3.49 -17.51
N THR A 286 -29.07 -3.71 -18.60
CA THR A 286 -29.33 -3.10 -19.91
C THR A 286 -30.17 -3.99 -20.82
N ALA A 287 -30.55 -5.19 -20.35
CA ALA A 287 -31.41 -6.11 -21.09
C ALA A 287 -32.82 -5.53 -21.27
N PRO A 288 -33.48 -5.82 -22.41
CA PRO A 288 -34.85 -5.40 -22.63
C PRO A 288 -35.76 -6.00 -21.55
N LYS A 289 -36.62 -5.16 -20.96
CA LYS A 289 -37.67 -5.63 -20.05
C LYS A 289 -38.65 -6.44 -20.91
N THR A 290 -39.01 -7.63 -20.45
CA THR A 290 -40.02 -8.49 -21.09
C THR A 290 -41.36 -7.76 -21.13
N ASN A 291 -41.60 -6.95 -22.17
CA ASN A 291 -42.90 -6.69 -22.80
C ASN A 291 -42.85 -5.64 -23.92
N GLN A 292 -43.39 -6.07 -25.08
CA GLN A 292 -44.04 -5.35 -26.19
C GLN A 292 -43.24 -5.05 -27.47
N ASN A 293 -43.57 -5.85 -28.50
CA ASN A 293 -43.68 -5.51 -29.92
C ASN A 293 -42.57 -4.65 -30.54
N GLU A 294 -41.44 -5.27 -30.87
CA GLU A 294 -40.56 -4.74 -31.91
C GLU A 294 -40.43 -5.73 -33.08
N PRO A 295 -40.36 -5.23 -34.33
CA PRO A 295 -40.30 -6.07 -35.52
C PRO A 295 -38.96 -6.78 -35.66
N ASP A 296 -39.03 -7.93 -36.33
CA ASP A 296 -38.13 -9.09 -36.47
C ASP A 296 -36.68 -8.83 -36.97
N ASN A 297 -36.04 -7.70 -36.65
CA ASN A 297 -34.71 -7.37 -37.16
C ASN A 297 -33.70 -6.86 -36.09
N SER A 298 -34.00 -7.03 -34.81
CA SER A 298 -33.03 -6.81 -33.72
C SER A 298 -32.35 -8.12 -33.33
N LEU A 299 -31.02 -8.12 -33.20
CA LEU A 299 -30.22 -9.22 -32.63
C LEU A 299 -30.95 -9.81 -31.40
N VAL A 300 -31.36 -11.08 -31.48
CA VAL A 300 -32.07 -11.77 -30.38
C VAL A 300 -31.20 -11.73 -29.13
N ARG A 301 -31.62 -10.95 -28.14
CA ARG A 301 -30.94 -10.73 -26.86
C ARG A 301 -31.76 -11.37 -25.74
N MET A 302 -31.07 -12.01 -24.80
CA MET A 302 -31.69 -12.65 -23.63
C MET A 302 -32.42 -11.63 -22.75
N SER A 303 -33.47 -12.08 -22.06
CA SER A 303 -34.15 -11.27 -21.05
C SER A 303 -33.26 -11.09 -19.80
N SER A 304 -33.55 -10.07 -18.99
CA SER A 304 -32.82 -9.83 -17.73
C SER A 304 -32.85 -11.03 -16.77
N SER A 305 -33.98 -11.75 -16.70
CA SER A 305 -34.09 -12.97 -15.87
C SER A 305 -33.26 -14.12 -16.41
N ASP A 306 -33.26 -14.32 -17.74
CA ASP A 306 -32.48 -15.39 -18.35
C ASP A 306 -30.99 -15.12 -18.21
N LEU A 307 -30.54 -13.87 -18.41
CA LEU A 307 -29.14 -13.47 -18.19
C LEU A 307 -28.70 -13.74 -16.76
N ARG A 308 -29.52 -13.41 -15.75
CA ARG A 308 -29.19 -13.66 -14.35
C ARG A 308 -29.06 -15.16 -14.07
N ASN A 309 -29.97 -15.98 -14.60
CA ASN A 309 -29.94 -17.43 -14.42
C ASN A 309 -28.71 -18.03 -15.12
N THR A 310 -28.46 -17.66 -16.37
CA THR A 310 -27.33 -18.15 -17.15
C THR A 310 -26.00 -17.75 -16.53
N TRP A 311 -25.86 -16.49 -16.09
CA TRP A 311 -24.67 -16.04 -15.37
C TRP A 311 -24.46 -16.81 -14.06
N GLY A 312 -25.53 -17.03 -13.29
CA GLY A 312 -25.48 -17.82 -12.04
C GLY A 312 -25.00 -19.26 -12.27
N VAL A 313 -25.42 -19.89 -13.36
CA VAL A 313 -24.93 -21.23 -13.75
C VAL A 313 -23.46 -21.18 -14.16
N LEU A 314 -23.08 -20.26 -15.05
CA LEU A 314 -21.69 -20.12 -15.53
C LEU A 314 -20.71 -19.84 -14.39
N SER A 315 -21.05 -18.92 -13.49
CA SER A 315 -20.19 -18.51 -12.37
C SER A 315 -20.02 -19.63 -11.33
N THR A 316 -21.11 -20.34 -10.99
CA THR A 316 -21.06 -21.51 -10.10
C THR A 316 -20.19 -22.61 -10.72
N GLN A 317 -20.45 -22.96 -11.99
CA GLN A 317 -19.69 -23.98 -12.70
C GLN A 317 -18.21 -23.62 -12.81
N TYR A 318 -17.89 -22.36 -13.13
CA TYR A 318 -16.50 -21.90 -13.16
C TYR A 318 -15.80 -22.10 -11.82
N THR A 319 -16.45 -21.72 -10.72
CA THR A 319 -15.86 -21.79 -9.38
C THR A 319 -15.56 -23.24 -8.98
N GLU A 320 -16.51 -24.15 -9.23
CA GLU A 320 -16.37 -25.58 -8.92
C GLU A 320 -15.29 -26.24 -9.78
N GLU A 321 -15.31 -26.01 -11.10
CA GLU A 321 -14.33 -26.61 -12.01
C GLU A 321 -12.93 -26.00 -11.85
N TYR A 322 -12.82 -24.72 -11.51
CA TYR A 322 -11.54 -24.07 -11.23
C TYR A 322 -10.87 -24.74 -10.03
N GLU A 323 -11.58 -24.92 -8.91
CA GLU A 323 -11.00 -25.57 -7.74
C GLU A 323 -10.60 -27.02 -8.04
N GLN A 324 -11.41 -27.76 -8.80
CA GLN A 324 -11.05 -29.11 -9.27
C GLN A 324 -9.80 -29.10 -10.16
N CYS A 325 -9.67 -28.11 -11.04
CA CYS A 325 -8.50 -27.95 -11.89
C CYS A 325 -7.26 -27.62 -11.07
N ILE A 326 -7.36 -26.75 -10.07
CA ILE A 326 -6.24 -26.45 -9.16
C ILE A 326 -5.83 -27.73 -8.42
N GLU A 327 -6.77 -28.48 -7.86
CA GLU A 327 -6.47 -29.75 -7.18
C GLU A 327 -5.80 -30.78 -8.10
N SER A 328 -6.22 -30.88 -9.37
CA SER A 328 -5.66 -31.86 -10.30
C SER A 328 -4.24 -31.55 -10.75
N ILE A 329 -3.81 -30.28 -10.65
CA ILE A 329 -2.46 -29.84 -11.05
C ILE A 329 -1.47 -29.77 -9.88
N LEU A 330 -1.94 -29.96 -8.64
CA LEU A 330 -1.04 -30.01 -7.49
C LEU A 330 -0.19 -31.31 -7.56
N PRO A 331 1.13 -31.21 -7.39
CA PRO A 331 1.97 -32.39 -7.27
C PRO A 331 1.64 -33.13 -5.97
N SER A 332 1.84 -34.45 -5.97
CA SER A 332 1.58 -35.31 -4.81
C SER A 332 2.54 -35.05 -3.64
N GLU A 333 3.73 -34.54 -3.93
CA GLU A 333 4.75 -34.20 -2.95
C GLU A 333 5.18 -32.75 -3.13
N LYS A 334 5.37 -32.06 -2.01
CA LYS A 334 5.86 -30.67 -2.00
C LYS A 334 7.31 -30.64 -2.44
N ALA A 335 7.62 -29.83 -3.46
CA ALA A 335 8.98 -29.64 -3.92
C ALA A 335 9.87 -29.02 -2.82
N THR A 336 11.07 -29.57 -2.66
CA THR A 336 12.07 -29.05 -1.72
C THR A 336 12.80 -27.83 -2.28
N GLU A 337 12.85 -27.69 -3.59
CA GLU A 337 13.45 -26.58 -4.32
C GLU A 337 12.46 -26.02 -5.35
N PHE A 338 12.65 -24.76 -5.74
CA PHE A 338 11.81 -24.10 -6.74
C PHE A 338 11.90 -24.78 -8.10
N HIS A 339 10.77 -25.27 -8.63
CA HIS A 339 10.71 -26.04 -9.87
C HIS A 339 9.82 -25.39 -10.93
N TYR A 340 10.38 -24.39 -11.62
CA TYR A 340 9.67 -23.56 -12.60
C TYR A 340 9.12 -24.35 -13.80
N GLU A 341 9.88 -25.27 -14.37
CA GLU A 341 9.46 -26.05 -15.55
C GLU A 341 8.29 -26.99 -15.23
N GLY A 342 8.28 -27.58 -14.03
CA GLY A 342 7.15 -28.38 -13.56
C GLY A 342 5.89 -27.54 -13.36
N LEU A 343 6.04 -26.33 -12.81
CA LEU A 343 4.93 -25.39 -12.66
C LEU A 343 4.35 -24.97 -14.01
N CYS A 344 5.19 -24.70 -15.01
CA CYS A 344 4.73 -24.39 -16.36
C CYS A 344 3.87 -25.53 -16.93
N LYS A 345 4.35 -26.78 -16.84
CA LYS A 345 3.60 -27.96 -17.31
C LYS A 345 2.27 -28.14 -16.58
N ALA A 346 2.25 -27.90 -15.27
CA ALA A 346 1.03 -27.97 -14.48
C ALA A 346 -0.01 -26.93 -14.95
N LEU A 347 0.44 -25.70 -15.20
CA LEU A 347 -0.43 -24.61 -15.65
C LEU A 347 -0.95 -24.77 -17.09
N GLU A 348 -0.41 -25.68 -17.91
CA GLU A 348 -0.99 -26.02 -19.23
C GLU A 348 -2.44 -26.53 -19.09
N GLN A 349 -2.72 -27.35 -18.06
CA GLN A 349 -4.08 -27.83 -17.81
C GLN A 349 -5.02 -26.68 -17.40
N LEU A 350 -4.51 -25.73 -16.62
CA LEU A 350 -5.27 -24.51 -16.28
C LEU A 350 -5.54 -23.68 -17.55
N CYS A 351 -4.58 -23.57 -18.47
CA CYS A 351 -4.79 -22.88 -19.75
C CYS A 351 -5.93 -23.51 -20.55
N ASP A 352 -6.00 -24.83 -20.61
CA ASP A 352 -7.07 -25.53 -21.31
C ASP A 352 -8.42 -25.35 -20.62
N PHE A 353 -8.44 -25.31 -19.28
CA PHE A 353 -9.63 -24.98 -18.50
C PHE A 353 -10.14 -23.56 -18.81
N GLU A 354 -9.28 -22.53 -18.73
CA GLU A 354 -9.67 -21.14 -18.97
C GLU A 354 -10.25 -20.94 -20.37
N LYS A 355 -9.62 -21.55 -21.39
CA LYS A 355 -10.10 -21.49 -22.78
C LYS A 355 -11.48 -22.13 -22.95
N ARG A 356 -11.75 -23.25 -22.27
CA ARG A 356 -13.09 -23.88 -22.27
C ARG A 356 -14.11 -23.02 -21.54
N ALA A 357 -13.75 -22.45 -20.39
CA ALA A 357 -14.62 -21.55 -19.63
C ALA A 357 -15.03 -20.32 -20.45
N ASN A 358 -14.07 -19.65 -21.09
CA ASN A 358 -14.34 -18.52 -21.98
C ASN A 358 -15.23 -18.91 -23.17
N SER A 359 -15.03 -20.11 -23.74
CA SER A 359 -15.86 -20.59 -24.85
C SER A 359 -17.32 -20.80 -24.41
N ARG A 360 -17.58 -21.33 -23.20
CA ARG A 360 -18.94 -21.44 -22.66
C ARG A 360 -19.61 -20.08 -22.47
N VAL A 361 -18.86 -19.06 -22.04
CA VAL A 361 -19.37 -17.69 -21.90
C VAL A 361 -19.81 -17.14 -23.25
N VAL A 362 -18.98 -17.28 -24.29
CA VAL A 362 -19.32 -16.86 -25.65
C VAL A 362 -20.55 -17.62 -26.18
N GLU A 363 -20.54 -18.96 -26.09
CA GLU A 363 -21.62 -19.83 -26.56
C GLU A 363 -22.96 -19.56 -25.85
N SER A 364 -22.91 -19.13 -24.58
CA SER A 364 -24.13 -18.77 -23.82
C SER A 364 -24.84 -17.54 -24.36
N GLY A 365 -24.14 -16.68 -25.11
CA GLY A 365 -24.67 -15.39 -25.57
C GLY A 365 -24.85 -14.33 -24.49
N VAL A 366 -24.36 -14.56 -23.26
CA VAL A 366 -24.53 -13.63 -22.12
C VAL A 366 -23.94 -12.23 -22.40
N LEU A 367 -22.92 -12.15 -23.26
CA LEU A 367 -22.24 -10.90 -23.62
C LEU A 367 -22.88 -10.19 -24.83
N LYS A 368 -23.87 -10.82 -25.49
CA LYS A 368 -24.48 -10.30 -26.71
C LYS A 368 -25.39 -9.12 -26.40
N GLY A 369 -25.29 -8.07 -27.22
CA GLY A 369 -26.17 -6.92 -27.13
C GLY A 369 -25.73 -5.86 -26.10
N ILE A 370 -24.60 -6.04 -25.41
CA ILE A 370 -24.04 -5.03 -24.51
C ILE A 370 -23.57 -3.82 -25.35
N ASN A 371 -23.98 -2.61 -24.98
CA ASN A 371 -23.55 -1.38 -25.66
C ASN A 371 -22.21 -0.88 -25.12
N LYS A 372 -21.32 -0.43 -26.01
CA LYS A 372 -20.02 0.14 -25.66
C LYS A 372 -20.11 1.35 -24.71
N GLU A 373 -21.13 2.20 -24.85
CA GLU A 373 -21.35 3.34 -23.97
C GLU A 373 -21.85 2.91 -22.58
N ASP A 374 -22.55 1.78 -22.47
CA ASP A 374 -22.92 1.22 -21.16
C ASP A 374 -21.68 0.73 -20.40
N ILE A 375 -20.74 0.11 -21.12
CA ILE A 375 -19.45 -0.33 -20.57
C ILE A 375 -18.67 0.88 -20.04
N LYS A 376 -18.53 1.96 -20.82
CA LYS A 376 -17.84 3.18 -20.38
C LYS A 376 -18.47 3.77 -19.12
N ARG A 377 -19.79 3.96 -19.11
CA ARG A 377 -20.51 4.55 -17.96
C ARG A 377 -20.40 3.71 -16.69
N ALA A 378 -20.38 2.39 -16.83
CA ALA A 378 -20.17 1.48 -15.71
C ALA A 378 -18.72 1.52 -15.22
N ALA A 379 -17.75 1.53 -16.15
CA ALA A 379 -16.34 1.59 -15.87
C ALA A 379 -15.93 2.84 -15.08
N GLU A 380 -16.49 4.01 -15.41
CA GLU A 380 -16.27 5.27 -14.69
C GLU A 380 -16.70 5.22 -13.20
N ARG A 381 -17.50 4.22 -12.82
CA ARG A 381 -17.98 4.02 -11.45
C ARG A 381 -17.28 2.88 -10.73
N ILE A 382 -16.36 2.19 -11.41
CA ILE A 382 -15.57 1.12 -10.80
C ILE A 382 -14.69 1.74 -9.72
N LYS A 383 -14.81 1.19 -8.51
CA LYS A 383 -13.90 1.51 -7.42
C LYS A 383 -12.62 0.71 -7.62
N LEU A 384 -11.53 1.42 -7.85
CA LEU A 384 -10.19 0.84 -7.76
C LEU A 384 -9.77 0.74 -6.29
N GLN A 385 -8.84 -0.18 -6.01
CA GLN A 385 -8.22 -0.35 -4.69
C GLN A 385 -7.62 0.98 -4.22
N ASP A 386 -7.70 1.25 -2.91
CA ASP A 386 -7.15 2.48 -2.36
C ASP A 386 -5.65 2.62 -2.68
N GLY A 387 -5.26 3.79 -3.19
CA GLY A 387 -3.90 4.08 -3.63
C GLY A 387 -3.53 3.64 -5.06
N CYS A 388 -4.30 2.75 -5.71
CA CYS A 388 -4.00 2.24 -7.06
C CYS A 388 -3.94 3.36 -8.11
N THR A 389 -5.00 4.15 -8.25
CA THR A 389 -5.03 5.28 -9.20
C THR A 389 -3.91 6.27 -8.95
N GLY A 390 -3.66 6.61 -7.68
CA GLY A 390 -2.64 7.57 -7.28
C GLY A 390 -1.22 7.09 -7.60
N PHE A 391 -0.97 5.78 -7.53
CA PHE A 391 0.30 5.17 -7.91
C PHE A 391 0.60 5.36 -9.40
N PHE A 392 -0.31 4.92 -10.27
CA PHE A 392 -0.14 5.08 -11.72
C PHE A 392 -0.08 6.56 -12.14
N GLN A 393 -0.88 7.43 -11.51
CA GLN A 393 -0.82 8.88 -11.77
C GLN A 393 0.54 9.48 -11.44
N LYS A 394 1.18 9.05 -10.35
CA LYS A 394 2.48 9.57 -9.93
C LYS A 394 3.57 9.11 -10.91
N ILE A 395 3.50 7.88 -11.42
CA ILE A 395 4.41 7.38 -12.47
C ILE A 395 4.23 8.18 -13.76
N ALA A 396 2.99 8.26 -14.26
CA ALA A 396 2.69 8.94 -15.53
C ALA A 396 3.06 10.44 -15.53
N LYS A 397 3.01 11.11 -14.37
CA LYS A 397 3.38 12.53 -14.21
C LYS A 397 4.87 12.75 -13.97
N ASN A 398 5.66 11.71 -13.71
CA ASN A 398 7.07 11.86 -13.38
C ASN A 398 7.92 11.77 -14.66
N GLU A 399 8.14 12.91 -15.32
CA GLU A 399 8.93 13.01 -16.55
C GLU A 399 10.41 12.58 -16.38
N GLU A 400 10.92 12.61 -15.16
CA GLU A 400 12.30 12.18 -14.85
C GLU A 400 12.41 10.65 -14.67
N LEU A 401 11.29 9.98 -14.42
CA LEU A 401 11.24 8.53 -14.27
C LEU A 401 11.05 7.86 -15.63
N ASN A 402 12.09 7.17 -16.10
CA ASN A 402 12.01 6.31 -17.28
C ASN A 402 11.26 5.01 -16.95
N ALA A 403 9.93 5.08 -16.86
CA ALA A 403 9.07 3.96 -16.54
C ALA A 403 7.90 3.79 -17.52
N ASP A 404 7.48 2.55 -17.69
CA ASP A 404 6.30 2.20 -18.47
C ASP A 404 5.38 1.34 -17.64
N THR A 405 4.10 1.53 -17.89
CA THR A 405 3.04 0.95 -17.10
C THR A 405 2.12 0.17 -18.02
N HIS A 406 2.07 -1.13 -17.79
CA HIS A 406 1.29 -2.08 -18.55
C HIS A 406 0.24 -2.74 -17.67
N VAL A 407 -0.97 -2.92 -18.18
CA VAL A 407 -2.02 -3.73 -17.55
C VAL A 407 -2.18 -5.01 -18.35
N LEU A 408 -1.93 -6.17 -17.75
CA LEU A 408 -2.07 -7.48 -18.40
C LEU A 408 -3.20 -8.24 -17.71
N SER A 409 -4.32 -8.45 -18.40
CA SER A 409 -5.54 -8.97 -17.77
C SER A 409 -6.28 -9.95 -18.66
N TYR A 410 -7.00 -10.89 -18.03
CA TYR A 410 -7.95 -11.79 -18.69
C TYR A 410 -9.26 -11.11 -19.09
N CYS A 411 -9.50 -9.88 -18.62
CA CYS A 411 -10.75 -9.15 -18.83
C CYS A 411 -11.22 -9.29 -20.29
N TRP A 412 -12.48 -9.70 -20.46
CA TRP A 412 -13.05 -9.94 -21.78
C TRP A 412 -13.19 -8.66 -22.63
N CYS A 413 -13.10 -7.48 -22.02
CA CYS A 413 -13.30 -6.20 -22.69
C CYS A 413 -12.29 -5.14 -22.22
N GLY A 414 -11.25 -4.89 -23.03
CA GLY A 414 -10.25 -3.85 -22.78
C GLY A 414 -10.83 -2.43 -22.67
N ASP A 415 -11.98 -2.14 -23.29
CA ASP A 415 -12.67 -0.85 -23.14
C ASP A 415 -13.11 -0.60 -21.69
N LEU A 416 -13.43 -1.65 -20.93
CA LEU A 416 -13.75 -1.54 -19.51
C LEU A 416 -12.54 -1.04 -18.72
N ILE A 417 -11.37 -1.66 -18.94
CA ILE A 417 -10.11 -1.30 -18.27
C ILE A 417 -9.72 0.14 -18.62
N ARG A 418 -9.68 0.47 -19.92
CA ARG A 418 -9.36 1.81 -20.42
C ARG A 418 -10.23 2.87 -19.74
N SER A 419 -11.54 2.66 -19.74
CA SER A 419 -12.50 3.61 -19.18
C SER A 419 -12.39 3.74 -17.65
N ALA A 420 -12.09 2.64 -16.95
CA ALA A 420 -11.89 2.66 -15.50
C ALA A 420 -10.69 3.55 -15.12
N PHE A 421 -9.58 3.43 -15.83
CA PHE A 421 -8.39 4.26 -15.59
C PHE A 421 -8.54 5.70 -16.11
N SER A 422 -9.20 5.92 -17.25
CA SER A 422 -9.49 7.26 -17.78
C SER A 422 -10.30 8.11 -16.81
N SER A 423 -11.20 7.51 -16.02
CA SER A 423 -11.94 8.23 -14.96
C SER A 423 -11.02 8.82 -13.89
N GLY A 424 -9.86 8.19 -13.67
CA GLY A 424 -8.77 8.66 -12.83
C GLY A 424 -7.73 9.51 -13.59
N GLY A 425 -8.03 9.98 -14.80
CA GLY A 425 -7.09 10.81 -15.59
C GLY A 425 -5.88 10.06 -16.13
N LEU A 426 -5.95 8.73 -16.27
CA LEU A 426 -4.90 7.87 -16.80
C LEU A 426 -5.30 7.36 -18.19
N ASN A 427 -4.80 8.01 -19.23
CA ASN A 427 -5.10 7.65 -20.63
C ASN A 427 -3.95 6.94 -21.35
N ASP A 428 -2.73 7.05 -20.81
CA ASP A 428 -1.50 6.58 -21.47
C ASP A 428 -1.02 5.21 -20.92
N LEU A 429 -1.93 4.42 -20.33
CA LEU A 429 -1.62 3.06 -19.87
C LEU A 429 -1.71 2.06 -21.04
N ASP A 430 -0.68 1.25 -21.20
CA ASP A 430 -0.67 0.17 -22.19
C ASP A 430 -1.50 -1.01 -21.68
N ILE A 431 -2.65 -1.25 -22.31
CA ILE A 431 -3.59 -2.27 -21.87
C ILE A 431 -3.55 -3.49 -22.80
N HIS A 432 -3.22 -4.63 -22.21
CA HIS A 432 -3.09 -5.94 -22.84
C HIS A 432 -4.18 -6.86 -22.30
N ALA A 433 -5.34 -6.85 -22.94
CA ALA A 433 -6.51 -7.65 -22.56
C ALA A 433 -7.26 -8.12 -23.81
N ASN A 434 -8.30 -8.94 -23.61
CA ASN A 434 -9.21 -9.31 -24.69
C ASN A 434 -10.07 -8.12 -25.11
N GLU A 435 -10.73 -8.22 -26.26
CA GLU A 435 -11.66 -7.19 -26.75
C GLU A 435 -12.99 -7.82 -27.14
N PHE A 436 -14.09 -7.10 -27.01
CA PHE A 436 -15.34 -7.54 -27.63
C PHE A 436 -15.29 -7.32 -29.14
N ALA A 437 -15.90 -8.22 -29.89
CA ALA A 437 -16.27 -7.96 -31.27
C ALA A 437 -17.58 -7.14 -31.28
N TYR A 438 -17.62 -6.09 -32.11
CA TYR A 438 -18.75 -5.17 -32.18
C TYR A 438 -19.35 -5.11 -33.59
N GLU A 439 -20.67 -4.99 -33.63
CA GLU A 439 -21.41 -4.48 -34.79
C GLU A 439 -21.89 -3.07 -34.45
N GLY A 440 -21.22 -2.05 -35.03
CA GLY A 440 -21.41 -0.67 -34.62
C GLY A 440 -20.94 -0.46 -33.17
N SER A 441 -21.87 -0.14 -32.26
CA SER A 441 -21.60 0.05 -30.82
C SER A 441 -22.11 -1.10 -29.95
N ILE A 442 -22.60 -2.18 -30.56
CA ILE A 442 -23.25 -3.30 -29.86
C ILE A 442 -22.36 -4.54 -29.95
N SER A 443 -22.09 -5.18 -28.81
CA SER A 443 -21.33 -6.42 -28.75
C SER A 443 -22.06 -7.55 -29.47
N THR A 444 -21.34 -8.28 -30.32
CA THR A 444 -21.87 -9.48 -30.99
C THR A 444 -22.01 -10.68 -30.03
N GLY A 445 -21.38 -10.59 -28.84
CA GLY A 445 -21.22 -11.68 -27.89
C GLY A 445 -19.89 -12.43 -28.03
N GLU A 446 -19.15 -12.19 -29.11
CA GLU A 446 -17.84 -12.80 -29.36
C GLU A 446 -16.72 -12.02 -28.67
N ILE A 447 -15.69 -12.76 -28.24
CA ILE A 447 -14.47 -12.21 -27.65
C ILE A 447 -13.33 -12.37 -28.66
N ILE A 448 -12.63 -11.27 -28.95
CA ILE A 448 -11.35 -11.24 -29.64
C ILE A 448 -10.28 -11.59 -28.59
N LYS A 449 -9.88 -12.86 -28.64
CA LYS A 449 -9.02 -13.53 -27.66
C LYS A 449 -7.55 -13.18 -27.88
N LYS A 450 -7.00 -12.34 -27.00
CA LYS A 450 -5.57 -11.93 -26.99
C LYS A 450 -4.82 -12.51 -25.78
N VAL A 451 -5.46 -12.51 -24.61
CA VAL A 451 -4.90 -12.96 -23.33
C VAL A 451 -5.97 -13.74 -22.57
N GLU A 452 -5.94 -15.06 -22.66
CA GLU A 452 -6.97 -15.93 -22.03
C GLU A 452 -6.41 -16.90 -20.99
N SER A 453 -5.09 -16.96 -20.82
CA SER A 453 -4.46 -17.99 -20.00
C SER A 453 -3.15 -17.52 -19.38
N PRO A 454 -2.63 -18.24 -18.36
CA PRO A 454 -1.36 -17.87 -17.72
C PRO A 454 -0.21 -17.84 -18.73
N MET A 455 -0.25 -18.75 -19.72
CA MET A 455 0.74 -18.83 -20.79
C MET A 455 0.65 -17.67 -21.78
N ASP A 456 -0.55 -17.13 -22.03
CA ASP A 456 -0.70 -15.94 -22.86
C ASP A 456 -0.16 -14.70 -22.14
N LYS A 457 -0.47 -14.54 -20.85
CA LYS A 457 0.05 -13.44 -20.03
C LYS A 457 1.58 -13.42 -20.04
N VAL A 458 2.21 -14.56 -19.76
CA VAL A 458 3.67 -14.63 -19.68
C VAL A 458 4.34 -14.47 -21.04
N ARG A 459 3.69 -14.90 -22.13
CA ARG A 459 4.16 -14.63 -23.49
C ARG A 459 4.18 -13.12 -23.76
N VAL A 460 3.08 -12.42 -23.49
CA VAL A 460 3.01 -10.96 -23.67
C VAL A 460 4.03 -10.24 -22.78
N PHE A 461 4.16 -10.64 -21.51
CA PHE A 461 5.17 -10.12 -20.60
C PHE A 461 6.60 -10.26 -21.17
N ARG A 462 6.95 -11.45 -21.68
CA ARG A 462 8.24 -11.70 -22.32
C ARG A 462 8.43 -10.87 -23.58
N GLU A 463 7.43 -10.75 -24.45
CA GLU A 463 7.52 -9.93 -25.66
C GLU A 463 7.85 -8.46 -25.36
N ILE A 464 7.31 -7.93 -24.27
CA ILE A 464 7.58 -6.55 -23.83
C ILE A 464 8.98 -6.43 -23.21
N THR A 465 9.35 -7.38 -22.34
CA THR A 465 10.60 -7.33 -21.57
C THR A 465 11.85 -7.80 -22.33
N ASP A 466 11.71 -8.70 -23.31
CA ASP A 466 12.80 -9.31 -24.09
C ASP A 466 13.54 -8.31 -24.99
N SER A 467 12.90 -7.20 -25.33
CA SER A 467 13.48 -6.19 -26.24
C SER A 467 14.76 -5.52 -25.72
N ASP A 468 15.00 -5.51 -24.39
CA ASP A 468 16.21 -4.92 -23.77
C ASP A 468 16.50 -5.45 -22.34
N LYS A 469 16.55 -6.78 -22.19
CA LYS A 469 16.66 -7.50 -20.90
C LYS A 469 17.81 -7.06 -19.97
N GLU A 470 18.94 -6.57 -20.49
CA GLU A 470 20.08 -6.15 -19.65
C GLU A 470 19.88 -4.75 -19.03
N ASN A 471 18.92 -3.98 -19.56
CA ASN A 471 18.64 -2.61 -19.18
C ASN A 471 17.28 -2.41 -18.50
N HIS A 472 16.48 -3.44 -18.24
CA HIS A 472 15.18 -3.27 -17.60
C HIS A 472 15.18 -3.78 -16.15
N LEU A 473 14.44 -3.10 -15.27
CA LEU A 473 13.97 -3.66 -14.00
C LEU A 473 12.47 -3.88 -14.12
N SER A 474 12.04 -5.13 -14.03
CA SER A 474 10.63 -5.50 -14.17
C SER A 474 9.96 -5.72 -12.82
N VAL A 475 8.80 -5.09 -12.64
CA VAL A 475 7.93 -5.29 -11.47
C VAL A 475 6.59 -5.80 -11.95
N TYR A 476 6.14 -6.95 -11.45
CA TYR A 476 4.80 -7.47 -11.75
C TYR A 476 3.96 -7.52 -10.48
N ILE A 477 2.75 -6.96 -10.54
CA ILE A 477 1.79 -6.92 -9.45
C ILE A 477 0.58 -7.77 -9.85
N GLY A 478 0.24 -8.77 -9.04
CA GLY A 478 -0.91 -9.63 -9.29
C GLY A 478 -1.44 -10.27 -8.01
N ASP A 479 -2.57 -10.97 -8.09
CA ASP A 479 -3.22 -11.58 -6.94
C ASP A 479 -3.57 -13.07 -7.15
N SER A 480 -3.48 -13.56 -8.39
CA SER A 480 -4.08 -14.85 -8.79
C SER A 480 -3.07 -15.88 -9.30
N VAL A 481 -3.53 -17.14 -9.43
CA VAL A 481 -2.75 -18.21 -10.09
C VAL A 481 -2.44 -17.86 -11.56
N GLY A 482 -3.33 -17.10 -12.22
CA GLY A 482 -3.14 -16.64 -13.59
C GLY A 482 -1.90 -15.77 -13.77
N ASP A 483 -1.48 -15.09 -12.71
CA ASP A 483 -0.34 -14.19 -12.70
C ASP A 483 0.97 -14.86 -12.33
N LEU A 484 0.92 -16.10 -11.81
CA LEU A 484 2.05 -16.74 -11.13
C LEU A 484 3.30 -16.82 -11.99
N LEU A 485 3.17 -17.08 -13.30
CA LEU A 485 4.32 -17.12 -14.20
C LEU A 485 4.95 -15.74 -14.41
N CYS A 486 4.15 -14.69 -14.59
CA CYS A 486 4.66 -13.33 -14.74
C CYS A 486 5.28 -12.81 -13.44
N LEU A 487 4.63 -13.09 -12.30
CA LEU A 487 5.14 -12.81 -10.97
C LEU A 487 6.52 -13.44 -10.76
N LEU A 488 6.72 -14.69 -11.16
CA LEU A 488 7.99 -15.40 -11.01
C LEU A 488 9.05 -14.94 -12.00
N GLU A 489 8.68 -14.51 -13.21
CA GLU A 489 9.63 -14.04 -14.21
C GLU A 489 10.09 -12.61 -14.01
N ALA A 490 9.25 -11.77 -13.40
CA ALA A 490 9.63 -10.40 -13.06
C ALA A 490 10.79 -10.38 -12.05
N ASP A 491 11.64 -9.36 -12.14
CA ASP A 491 12.73 -9.14 -11.19
C ASP A 491 12.20 -8.92 -9.77
N VAL A 492 11.02 -8.31 -9.68
CA VAL A 492 10.24 -8.13 -8.46
C VAL A 492 8.79 -8.57 -8.70
N GLY A 493 8.46 -9.79 -8.28
CA GLY A 493 7.09 -10.28 -8.23
C GLY A 493 6.38 -9.89 -6.93
N ILE A 494 5.30 -9.11 -7.05
CA ILE A 494 4.51 -8.61 -5.92
C ILE A 494 3.11 -9.23 -5.94
N VAL A 495 2.79 -9.99 -4.91
CA VAL A 495 1.47 -10.56 -4.68
C VAL A 495 0.68 -9.63 -3.77
N ILE A 496 -0.40 -9.05 -4.29
CA ILE A 496 -1.36 -8.30 -3.48
C ILE A 496 -2.54 -9.21 -3.09
N GLY A 497 -2.98 -9.12 -1.84
CA GLY A 497 -4.11 -9.91 -1.34
C GLY A 497 -3.73 -11.30 -0.80
N SER A 498 -4.76 -12.15 -0.68
CA SER A 498 -4.71 -13.38 0.14
C SER A 498 -5.17 -14.64 -0.58
N SER A 499 -5.00 -14.72 -1.91
CA SER A 499 -5.42 -15.89 -2.71
C SER A 499 -4.81 -17.19 -2.17
N GLU A 500 -5.68 -18.09 -1.68
CA GLU A 500 -5.28 -19.37 -1.11
C GLU A 500 -4.76 -20.30 -2.20
N SER A 501 -5.46 -20.39 -3.34
CA SER A 501 -5.07 -21.25 -4.47
C SER A 501 -3.69 -20.87 -5.01
N LEU A 502 -3.38 -19.56 -5.12
CA LEU A 502 -2.06 -19.07 -5.52
C LEU A 502 -0.96 -19.55 -4.57
N ARG A 503 -1.17 -19.35 -3.26
CA ARG A 503 -0.19 -19.72 -2.23
C ARG A 503 -0.02 -21.23 -2.12
N ARG A 504 -1.13 -21.97 -2.20
CA ARG A 504 -1.16 -23.44 -2.16
C ARG A 504 -0.39 -24.01 -3.35
N LEU A 505 -0.74 -23.61 -4.57
CA LEU A 505 -0.07 -24.08 -5.78
C LEU A 505 1.41 -23.68 -5.81
N GLY A 506 1.72 -22.39 -5.62
CA GLY A 506 3.09 -21.90 -5.63
C GLY A 506 3.98 -22.61 -4.62
N SER A 507 3.49 -22.81 -3.38
CA SER A 507 4.25 -23.50 -2.34
C SER A 507 4.53 -24.96 -2.67
N GLN A 508 3.63 -25.65 -3.38
CA GLN A 508 3.87 -27.03 -3.83
C GLN A 508 5.00 -27.12 -4.85
N PHE A 509 5.22 -26.07 -5.64
CA PHE A 509 6.32 -25.95 -6.59
C PHE A 509 7.57 -25.25 -6.02
N GLY A 510 7.64 -25.08 -4.70
CA GLY A 510 8.82 -24.52 -4.02
C GLY A 510 8.89 -22.99 -4.05
N VAL A 511 7.81 -22.29 -4.39
CA VAL A 511 7.76 -20.81 -4.31
C VAL A 511 7.65 -20.36 -2.84
N SER A 512 8.47 -19.40 -2.46
CA SER A 512 8.45 -18.74 -1.16
C SER A 512 7.69 -17.42 -1.22
N PHE A 513 6.66 -17.27 -0.39
CA PHE A 513 5.91 -16.03 -0.24
C PHE A 513 6.38 -15.30 1.02
N ILE A 514 6.99 -14.13 0.87
CA ILE A 514 7.60 -13.38 1.98
C ILE A 514 6.93 -12.01 2.06
N PRO A 515 6.51 -11.51 3.24
CA PRO A 515 6.04 -10.14 3.36
C PRO A 515 7.09 -9.15 2.84
N LEU A 516 6.64 -8.13 2.10
CA LEU A 516 7.55 -7.27 1.34
C LEU A 516 8.59 -6.59 2.24
N PHE A 517 8.19 -6.00 3.36
CA PHE A 517 9.10 -5.28 4.25
C PHE A 517 10.23 -6.16 4.83
N PRO A 518 9.97 -7.32 5.50
CA PRO A 518 11.03 -8.25 5.89
C PRO A 518 11.94 -8.68 4.73
N GLY A 519 11.35 -8.95 3.57
CA GLY A 519 12.10 -9.32 2.36
C GLY A 519 13.02 -8.21 1.87
N LEU A 520 12.57 -6.96 1.93
CA LEU A 520 13.33 -5.76 1.59
C LEU A 520 14.47 -5.52 2.58
N VAL A 521 14.21 -5.66 3.89
CA VAL A 521 15.24 -5.52 4.93
C VAL A 521 16.34 -6.57 4.76
N LYS A 522 15.98 -7.81 4.45
CA LYS A 522 16.95 -8.86 4.11
C LYS A 522 17.77 -8.49 2.87
N LYS A 523 17.13 -7.95 1.82
CA LYS A 523 17.82 -7.48 0.60
C LYS A 523 18.77 -6.32 0.89
N GLN A 524 18.36 -5.35 1.71
CA GLN A 524 19.23 -4.25 2.13
C GLN A 524 20.45 -4.76 2.89
N LYS A 525 20.27 -5.76 3.78
CA LYS A 525 21.38 -6.40 4.51
C LYS A 525 22.37 -7.07 3.56
N GLU A 526 21.88 -7.86 2.61
CA GLU A 526 22.69 -8.53 1.57
C GLU A 526 23.44 -7.51 0.69
N PHE A 527 22.81 -6.37 0.36
CA PHE A 527 23.39 -5.32 -0.47
C PHE A 527 24.64 -4.68 0.16
N GLY A 528 24.70 -4.62 1.50
CA GLY A 528 25.88 -4.14 2.22
C GLY A 528 27.04 -5.16 2.28
N GLU A 529 26.76 -6.46 2.11
CA GLU A 529 27.74 -7.55 2.22
C GLU A 529 28.29 -8.01 0.87
N ASN A 530 27.46 -7.97 -0.19
CA ASN A 530 27.84 -8.37 -1.56
C ASN A 530 27.27 -7.38 -2.59
N GLU A 531 28.13 -6.77 -3.41
CA GLU A 531 27.74 -5.81 -4.46
C GLU A 531 26.83 -6.40 -5.58
N SER A 532 26.50 -7.70 -5.52
CA SER A 532 25.76 -8.44 -6.55
C SER A 532 24.28 -8.65 -6.25
N SER A 533 23.73 -8.17 -5.13
CA SER A 533 22.33 -8.42 -4.74
C SER A 533 21.33 -7.65 -5.60
N LYS A 534 21.26 -8.02 -6.88
CA LYS A 534 20.29 -7.53 -7.84
C LYS A 534 18.97 -8.27 -7.64
N TRP A 535 17.86 -7.54 -7.76
CA TRP A 535 16.56 -8.12 -8.05
C TRP A 535 16.71 -9.02 -9.29
N LYS A 536 16.13 -10.22 -9.23
CA LYS A 536 16.30 -11.22 -10.28
C LYS A 536 15.07 -12.09 -10.37
N GLY A 537 14.52 -12.18 -11.58
CA GLY A 537 13.47 -13.12 -11.91
C GLY A 537 13.90 -14.57 -11.70
N LEU A 538 12.91 -15.44 -11.59
CA LEU A 538 13.03 -16.89 -11.40
C LEU A 538 13.81 -17.28 -10.13
N SER A 539 13.79 -16.42 -9.11
CA SER A 539 14.40 -16.71 -7.79
C SER A 539 13.55 -17.67 -6.95
N GLY A 540 12.30 -17.92 -7.35
CA GLY A 540 11.32 -18.65 -6.54
C GLY A 540 10.81 -17.86 -5.33
N THR A 541 11.14 -16.57 -5.20
CA THR A 541 10.66 -15.70 -4.12
C THR A 541 9.67 -14.68 -4.67
N LEU A 542 8.49 -14.60 -4.04
CA LEU A 542 7.48 -13.58 -4.31
C LEU A 542 7.22 -12.76 -3.04
N TYR A 543 7.03 -11.46 -3.22
CA TYR A 543 6.81 -10.53 -2.12
C TYR A 543 5.34 -10.25 -1.93
N THR A 544 4.83 -10.36 -0.70
CA THR A 544 3.41 -10.17 -0.43
C THR A 544 3.15 -8.83 0.22
N VAL A 545 2.13 -8.12 -0.26
CA VAL A 545 1.69 -6.83 0.27
C VAL A 545 0.22 -6.85 0.64
N SER A 546 -0.14 -5.98 1.57
CA SER A 546 -1.51 -5.79 2.04
C SER A 546 -2.19 -4.58 1.39
N SER A 547 -1.44 -3.68 0.76
CA SER A 547 -1.96 -2.45 0.17
C SER A 547 -1.07 -1.88 -0.93
N TRP A 548 -1.65 -1.05 -1.80
CA TRP A 548 -0.91 -0.26 -2.78
C TRP A 548 0.03 0.77 -2.16
N ALA A 549 -0.12 1.10 -0.86
CA ALA A 549 0.82 1.98 -0.17
C ALA A 549 2.21 1.35 -0.07
N GLU A 550 2.30 0.05 0.19
CA GLU A 550 3.58 -0.68 0.24
C GLU A 550 4.24 -0.72 -1.15
N ILE A 551 3.44 -0.96 -2.20
CA ILE A 551 3.90 -0.94 -3.60
C ILE A 551 4.42 0.44 -3.98
N HIS A 552 3.66 1.49 -3.66
CA HIS A 552 4.06 2.87 -3.89
C HIS A 552 5.37 3.18 -3.17
N ALA A 553 5.48 2.85 -1.89
CA ALA A 553 6.67 3.12 -1.10
C ALA A 553 7.90 2.40 -1.65
N LEU A 554 7.76 1.13 -2.07
CA LEU A 554 8.85 0.38 -2.71
C LEU A 554 9.34 1.05 -3.99
N VAL A 555 8.41 1.43 -4.87
CA VAL A 555 8.74 1.86 -6.24
C VAL A 555 9.14 3.33 -6.28
N LEU A 556 8.33 4.20 -5.69
CA LEU A 556 8.42 5.65 -5.79
C LEU A 556 8.94 6.31 -4.51
N GLY A 557 8.94 5.58 -3.40
CA GLY A 557 9.25 6.12 -2.08
C GLY A 557 8.04 6.77 -1.42
N PRO A 558 8.21 7.32 -0.21
CA PRO A 558 7.20 8.14 0.43
C PRO A 558 6.83 9.37 -0.43
N PRO A 559 5.55 9.78 -0.48
CA PRO A 559 5.01 10.73 -1.45
C PRO A 559 5.43 12.20 -1.30
#